data_AF-A0A537TCR9-F1
#
_entry.id   AF-A0A537TCR9-F1
#
_cell.length_a   1.000
_cell.length_b   1.000
_cell.length_c   1.000
_cell.angle_alpha   90.00
_cell.angle_beta   90.00
_cell.angle_gamma   90.00
#
_symmetry.space_group_name_H-M   'P 1'
#
loop_
_entity.id
_entity.type
_entity.pdbx_description
1 polymer ?
#
loop_
_entity_poly.entity_id
_entity_poly.type
_entity_poly.pdbx_seq_one_letter_code
_entity_poly.pdbx_strand_id
1 'polypeptide(L)' 'MPKTVMIVEDHELNMKLFHDVLEAHGYHTICTRDGFNVLDLA' A
#
# COMPACT_ATOMS: atom_id res chain seq x y z
N MET A 1 -3.63 9.04 15.40
CA MET A 1 -3.30 9.29 13.99
C MET A 1 -3.46 7.97 13.24
N PRO A 2 -4.15 7.93 12.10
CA PRO A 2 -4.20 6.73 11.27
C PRO A 2 -2.77 6.34 10.86
N LYS A 3 -2.44 5.04 10.95
CA LYS A 3 -1.12 4.56 10.54
C LYS A 3 -1.07 4.51 9.01
N THR A 4 0.09 4.84 8.45
CA THR A 4 0.35 4.66 7.01
C THR A 4 0.93 3.28 6.77
N VAL A 5 0.37 2.54 5.82
CA VAL A 5 0.77 1.19 5.40
C VAL A 5 1.24 1.26 3.95
N MET A 6 2.43 0.74 3.69
CA MET A 6 2.96 0.64 2.33
C MET A 6 2.72 -0.77 1.77
N ILE A 7 2.10 -0.82 0.59
CA ILE A 7 1.76 -2.04 -0.13
C ILE A 7 2.73 -2.16 -1.30
N VAL A 8 3.55 -3.21 -1.28
CA VAL A 8 4.47 -3.57 -2.37
C VAL A 8 3.94 -4.85 -3.01
N GLU A 9 3.35 -4.74 -4.20
CA GLU A 9 2.64 -5.83 -4.85
C GLU A 9 2.66 -5.63 -6.38
N ASP A 10 3.01 -6.67 -7.13
CA ASP A 10 3.12 -6.62 -8.59
C ASP A 10 1.80 -6.99 -9.28
N HIS A 11 0.91 -7.69 -8.58
CA HIS A 11 -0.38 -8.12 -9.08
C HIS A 11 -1.49 -7.09 -8.80
N GLU A 12 -2.07 -6.52 -9.86
CA GLU A 12 -3.02 -5.39 -9.76
C GLU A 12 -4.28 -5.70 -8.94
N LEU A 13 -4.80 -6.93 -9.02
CA LEU A 13 -5.98 -7.32 -8.24
C LEU A 13 -5.68 -7.43 -6.75
N ASN A 14 -4.48 -7.88 -6.39
CA ASN A 14 -4.06 -7.97 -4.99
C ASN A 14 -3.86 -6.57 -4.43
N MET A 15 -3.24 -5.68 -5.21
CA MET A 15 -3.06 -4.27 -4.84
C MET A 15 -4.40 -3.61 -4.51
N LYS A 16 -5.41 -3.81 -5.38
CA LYS A 16 -6.76 -3.28 -5.15
C LYS A 16 -7.41 -3.90 -3.91
N LEU A 17 -7.31 -5.22 -3.74
CA LEU A 17 -7.85 -5.92 -2.56
C LEU A 17 -7.26 -5.36 -1.26
N PHE A 18 -5.94 -5.20 -1.19
CA PHE A 18 -5.28 -4.69 0.01
C PHE A 18 -5.60 -3.22 0.29
N HIS A 19 -5.65 -2.40 -0.76
CA HIS A 19 -6.10 -1.01 -0.65
C HIS A 19 -7.50 -0.92 -0.03
N ASP A 20 -8.47 -1.64 -0.61
CA ASP A 20 -9.88 -1.59 -0.20
C ASP A 20 -10.06 -2.08 1.25
N VAL A 21 -9.35 -3.15 1.64
CA VAL A 21 -9.39 -3.67 3.02
C VAL A 21 -8.77 -2.66 3.99
N LEU A 22 -7.61 -2.08 3.68
CA LEU A 22 -6.92 -1.17 4.61
C LEU A 22 -7.64 0.17 4.76
N GLU A 23 -8.20 0.70 3.67
CA GLU A 23 -9.03 1.92 3.70
C GLU A 23 -10.28 1.71 4.56
N ALA A 24 -10.96 0.56 4.45
CA ALA A 24 -12.12 0.22 5.27
C ALA A 24 -11.80 0.15 6.79
N HIS A 25 -10.54 -0.11 7.15
CA HIS A 25 -10.07 -0.10 8.54
C HIS A 25 -9.49 1.26 8.99
N GLY A 26 -9.52 2.28 8.13
CA GLY A 26 -9.05 3.62 8.43
C GLY A 26 -7.53 3.80 8.37
N TYR A 27 -6.82 2.94 7.62
CA TYR A 27 -5.40 3.13 7.33
C TYR A 27 -5.20 4.00 6.09
N HIS A 28 -4.11 4.75 6.07
CA HIS A 28 -3.61 5.35 4.83
C HIS A 28 -2.72 4.35 4.11
N THR A 29 -2.81 4.30 2.79
CA THR A 29 -2.06 3.36 1.97
C THR A 29 -1.13 4.07 1.00
N ILE A 30 0.07 3.53 0.80
CA ILE A 30 1.01 3.93 -0.24
C ILE A 30 1.28 2.67 -1.06
N CYS A 31 1.09 2.73 -2.38
CA CYS A 31 1.17 1.56 -3.24
C CYS A 31 2.35 1.67 -4.21
N THR A 32 3.15 0.61 -4.33
CA THR A 32 4.20 0.50 -5.35
C THR A 32 4.24 -0.92 -5.91
N ARG A 33 4.63 -1.06 -7.19
CA ARG A 33 4.89 -2.36 -7.83
C ARG A 33 6.34 -2.80 -7.68
N ASP A 34 7.20 -1.91 -7.20
CA ASP A 34 8.62 -2.12 -7.09
C ASP A 34 9.10 -1.80 -5.66
N GLY A 35 9.64 -2.83 -4.99
CA GLY A 35 10.17 -2.73 -3.64
C GLY A 35 11.55 -2.06 -3.56
N PHE A 36 12.25 -1.90 -4.69
CA PHE A 36 13.59 -1.30 -4.70
C PHE A 36 13.54 0.24 -4.62
N ASN A 37 12.45 0.86 -5.08
CA ASN A 37 12.26 2.33 -5.04
C ASN A 37 11.60 2.83 -3.74
N VAL A 38 11.42 1.94 -2.76
CA VAL A 38 10.68 2.21 -1.51
C VAL A 38 11.42 3.15 -0.57
N LEU A 39 12.76 3.08 -0.55
CA LEU A 39 13.58 3.80 0.43
C LEU A 39 13.60 5.33 0.19
N ASP A 40 13.28 5.77 -1.03
CA ASP A 40 13.22 7.20 -1.39
C ASP A 40 11.85 7.84 -1.13
N LEU A 41 10.85 7.04 -0.74
CA LEU A 41 9.46 7.48 -0.54
C LEU A 41 9.08 7.70 0.94
N ALA A 42 9.97 7.38 1.88
CA ALA A 42 9.73 7.37 3.32
C ALA A 42 10.30 8.60 4.05
#